data_AF-A0A7G1I3L7-F1
#
_entry.id   AF-A0A7G1I3L7-F1
#
_cell.length_a   1.000
_cell.length_b   1.000
_cell.length_c   1.000
_cell.angle_alpha   90.00
_cell.angle_beta   90.00
_cell.angle_gamma   90.00
#
_symmetry.space_group_name_H-M   'P 1'
#
loop_
_entity.id
_entity.type
_entity.pdbx_description
1 polymer ?
#
loop_
_entity_poly.entity_id
_entity_poly.type
_entity_poly.pdbx_seq_one_letter_code
_entity_poly.pdbx_strand_id
1 'polypeptide(L)'
;MSRTVDMAIKLGLRSYANPGTARDYNPDSNESLADFVKRQNIGSFTLGPIEVNALELSNVAATLASGGVWCPPNPIDKLIDRNGNQVSVTTETCEQVVPEGLANTLANAMSKDAVGSGTAAGSAGAAGWDLPMSGKTGTTEAHRSAGFVGFTIATRRRTTSTTTRRRRRICVPAHCAIAATVTSTAATSRPGRGSPP
;
A
#
# COMPACT_ATOMS: atom_id res chain seq x y z
N MET A 1 14.80 -13.69 9.81
CA MET A 1 13.88 -12.81 9.05
C MET A 1 12.38 -13.12 9.17
N SER A 2 11.93 -14.25 9.72
CA SER A 2 10.49 -14.62 9.69
C SER A 2 9.55 -13.54 10.22
N ARG A 3 9.83 -12.96 11.40
CA ARG A 3 8.94 -11.97 12.03
C ARG A 3 8.66 -10.75 11.14
N THR A 4 9.66 -10.26 10.41
CA THR A 4 9.50 -9.11 9.52
C THR A 4 8.61 -9.43 8.33
N VAL A 5 8.80 -10.61 7.74
CA VAL A 5 7.98 -11.10 6.62
C VAL A 5 6.55 -11.36 7.09
N ASP A 6 6.38 -12.00 8.25
CA ASP A 6 5.07 -12.26 8.87
C ASP A 6 4.32 -10.96 9.16
N MET A 7 5.03 -9.92 9.62
CA MET A 7 4.45 -8.59 9.83
C MET A 7 4.02 -7.94 8.52
N ALA A 8 4.81 -8.05 7.45
CA ALA A 8 4.45 -7.49 6.15
C ALA A 8 3.18 -8.14 5.57
N ILE A 9 3.07 -9.47 5.70
CA ILE A 9 1.89 -10.24 5.29
C ILE A 9 0.68 -9.80 6.11
N LYS A 10 0.80 -9.76 7.45
CA LYS A 10 -0.27 -9.33 8.35
C LYS A 10 -0.81 -7.94 8.00
N LEU A 11 0.08 -6.99 7.73
CA LEU A 11 -0.31 -5.61 7.43
C LEU A 11 -1.01 -5.45 6.07
N GLY A 12 -0.76 -6.33 5.10
CA GLY A 12 -1.48 -6.27 3.82
C GLY A 12 -0.83 -6.93 2.62
N LEU A 13 0.43 -7.40 2.70
CA LEU A 13 1.08 -8.14 1.61
C LEU A 13 0.65 -9.63 1.63
N ARG A 14 -0.66 -9.89 1.63
CA ARG A 14 -1.22 -11.23 1.80
C ARG A 14 -0.88 -12.15 0.61
N SER A 15 -0.70 -11.60 -0.58
CA SER A 15 -0.30 -12.35 -1.78
C SER A 15 1.06 -13.04 -1.62
N TYR A 16 1.95 -12.52 -0.78
CA TYR A 16 3.28 -13.11 -0.57
C TYR A 16 3.20 -14.49 0.10
N ALA A 17 2.10 -14.79 0.79
CA ALA A 17 1.86 -16.09 1.39
C ALA A 17 1.25 -17.11 0.41
N ASN A 18 0.81 -16.67 -0.77
CA ASN A 18 0.17 -17.57 -1.72
C ASN A 18 1.19 -18.54 -2.35
N PRO A 19 0.86 -19.84 -2.50
CA PRO A 19 1.72 -20.79 -3.18
C PRO A 19 2.03 -20.35 -4.63
N GLY A 20 3.26 -20.59 -5.07
CA GLY A 20 3.70 -20.32 -6.43
C GLY A 20 4.06 -18.86 -6.74
N THR A 21 3.98 -17.95 -5.76
CA THR A 21 4.43 -16.55 -5.95
C THR A 21 5.95 -16.39 -5.97
N ALA A 22 6.71 -17.42 -5.57
CA ALA A 22 8.17 -17.43 -5.70
C ALA A 22 8.66 -17.89 -7.09
N ARG A 23 7.77 -18.21 -8.05
CA ARG A 23 8.14 -18.80 -9.34
C ARG A 23 9.12 -17.98 -10.17
N ASP A 24 9.07 -16.65 -10.05
CA ASP A 24 10.02 -15.76 -10.74
C ASP A 24 11.46 -15.90 -10.21
N TYR A 25 11.62 -16.45 -9.00
CA TYR A 25 12.91 -16.67 -8.33
C TYR A 25 13.30 -18.16 -8.30
N ASN A 26 12.32 -19.06 -8.29
CA ASN A 26 12.50 -20.50 -8.36
C ASN A 26 11.39 -21.13 -9.24
N PRO A 27 11.63 -21.29 -10.55
CA PRO A 27 10.60 -21.67 -11.51
C PRO A 27 10.04 -23.09 -11.28
N ASP A 28 10.82 -23.95 -10.62
CA ASP A 28 10.45 -25.35 -10.36
C ASP A 28 9.71 -25.54 -9.04
N SER A 29 9.58 -24.51 -8.21
CA SER A 29 8.90 -24.61 -6.91
C SER A 29 7.48 -24.03 -6.95
N ASN A 30 6.60 -24.61 -6.13
CA ASN A 30 5.30 -24.02 -5.79
C ASN A 30 5.37 -23.24 -4.46
N GLU A 31 6.58 -22.79 -4.08
CA GLU A 31 6.83 -22.11 -2.82
C GLU A 31 6.22 -20.70 -2.84
N SER A 32 5.76 -20.23 -1.67
CA SER A 32 5.34 -18.84 -1.53
C SER A 32 6.55 -17.92 -1.50
N LEU A 33 6.38 -16.68 -1.96
CA LEU A 33 7.43 -15.67 -1.89
C LEU A 33 7.88 -15.42 -0.44
N ALA A 34 6.95 -15.49 0.51
CA ALA A 34 7.24 -15.40 1.93
C ALA A 34 8.17 -16.51 2.43
N ASP A 35 7.90 -17.75 2.04
CA ASP A 35 8.71 -18.91 2.44
C ASP A 35 10.10 -18.85 1.79
N PHE A 36 10.16 -18.43 0.52
CA PHE A 36 11.42 -18.19 -0.17
C PHE A 36 12.30 -17.17 0.57
N VAL A 37 11.74 -16.00 0.92
CA VAL A 37 12.46 -14.94 1.66
C VAL A 37 12.91 -15.42 3.04
N LYS A 38 12.06 -16.19 3.74
CA LYS A 38 12.37 -16.76 5.05
C LYS A 38 13.50 -17.78 4.98
N ARG A 39 13.43 -18.70 4.01
CA ARG A 39 14.39 -19.79 3.80
C ARG A 39 15.76 -19.27 3.36
N GLN A 40 15.79 -18.33 2.44
CA GLN A 40 17.04 -17.70 1.95
C GLN A 40 17.58 -16.63 2.91
N ASN A 41 16.85 -16.30 3.99
CA ASN A 41 17.21 -15.27 4.97
C ASN A 41 17.59 -13.94 4.31
N ILE A 42 16.79 -13.50 3.34
CA ILE A 42 17.06 -12.30 2.54
C ILE A 42 16.89 -11.05 3.42
N GLY A 43 17.99 -10.56 3.97
CA GLY A 43 18.00 -9.39 4.84
C GLY A 43 17.63 -8.09 4.10
N SER A 44 17.86 -8.04 2.79
CA SER A 44 17.49 -6.91 1.95
C SER A 44 15.98 -6.76 1.76
N PHE A 45 15.14 -7.69 2.21
CA PHE A 45 13.68 -7.61 2.09
C PHE A 45 13.11 -6.26 2.55
N THR A 46 13.65 -5.69 3.64
CA THR A 46 13.22 -4.39 4.18
C THR A 46 13.61 -3.19 3.30
N LEU A 47 14.51 -3.37 2.34
CA LEU A 47 14.91 -2.37 1.36
C LEU A 47 14.06 -2.40 0.08
N GLY A 48 13.11 -3.33 -0.03
CA GLY A 48 12.20 -3.45 -1.17
C GLY A 48 12.81 -3.98 -2.48
N PRO A 49 13.66 -5.03 -2.49
CA PRO A 49 14.19 -5.63 -3.72
C PRO A 49 13.14 -6.48 -4.46
N ILE A 50 11.94 -6.64 -3.89
CA ILE A 50 10.86 -7.46 -4.42
C ILE A 50 9.70 -6.54 -4.80
N GLU A 51 9.09 -6.82 -5.94
CA GLU A 51 7.98 -6.04 -6.48
C GLU A 51 6.74 -6.13 -5.58
N VAL A 52 6.15 -4.98 -5.29
CA VAL A 52 4.93 -4.86 -4.47
C VAL A 52 3.75 -4.43 -5.33
N ASN A 53 2.59 -5.05 -5.12
CA ASN A 53 1.36 -4.61 -5.76
C ASN A 53 0.88 -3.29 -5.11
N ALA A 54 0.60 -2.27 -5.92
CA ALA A 54 0.13 -0.98 -5.43
C ALA A 54 -1.18 -1.09 -4.62
N LEU A 55 -2.04 -2.06 -4.95
CA LEU A 55 -3.26 -2.33 -4.19
C LEU A 55 -2.96 -2.87 -2.79
N GLU A 56 -2.00 -3.79 -2.67
CA GLU A 56 -1.60 -4.34 -1.37
C GLU A 56 -0.86 -3.31 -0.53
N LEU A 57 0.00 -2.49 -1.16
CA LEU A 57 0.67 -1.38 -0.48
C LEU A 57 -0.34 -0.32 0.00
N SER A 58 -1.38 -0.05 -0.79
CA SER A 58 -2.50 0.81 -0.36
C SER A 58 -3.26 0.20 0.82
N ASN A 59 -3.42 -1.13 0.84
CA ASN A 59 -4.07 -1.82 1.94
C ASN A 59 -3.24 -1.80 3.22
N VAL A 60 -1.90 -1.89 3.13
CA VAL A 60 -0.99 -1.68 4.27
C VAL A 60 -1.21 -0.29 4.88
N ALA A 61 -1.29 0.75 4.06
CA ALA A 61 -1.60 2.10 4.52
C ALA A 61 -2.99 2.18 5.16
N ALA A 62 -4.00 1.50 4.59
CA ALA A 62 -5.35 1.44 5.15
C ALA A 62 -5.37 0.73 6.52
N THR A 63 -4.61 -0.34 6.70
CA THR A 63 -4.46 -1.05 7.99
C THR A 63 -3.87 -0.14 9.05
N LEU A 64 -2.80 0.58 8.74
CA LEU A 64 -2.18 1.53 9.67
C LEU A 64 -3.12 2.68 10.00
N ALA A 65 -3.83 3.21 9.01
CA ALA A 65 -4.79 4.27 9.19
C ALA A 65 -6.04 3.85 10.01
N SER A 66 -6.35 2.55 10.01
CA SER A 66 -7.49 1.97 10.74
C SER A 66 -7.11 1.50 12.15
N GLY A 67 -5.97 1.96 12.70
CA GLY A 67 -5.53 1.53 14.03
C GLY A 67 -5.11 0.07 14.08
N GLY A 68 -4.62 -0.50 12.97
CA GLY A 68 -4.15 -1.88 12.92
C GLY A 68 -5.20 -2.92 12.52
N VAL A 69 -6.39 -2.49 12.10
CA VAL A 69 -7.41 -3.37 11.52
C VAL A 69 -7.16 -3.53 10.03
N TRP A 70 -6.87 -4.76 9.60
CA TRP A 70 -6.78 -5.11 8.19
C TRP A 70 -8.15 -5.54 7.68
N CYS A 71 -8.52 -5.06 6.50
CA CYS A 71 -9.71 -5.52 5.80
C CYS A 71 -9.34 -5.99 4.38
N PRO A 72 -9.97 -7.06 3.90
CA PRO A 72 -9.91 -7.46 2.51
C PRO A 72 -10.37 -6.32 1.59
N PRO A 73 -9.60 -5.97 0.55
CA PRO A 73 -9.97 -4.90 -0.36
C PRO A 73 -11.17 -5.35 -1.21
N ASN A 74 -12.31 -4.65 -1.06
CA ASN A 74 -13.52 -4.92 -1.83
C ASN A 74 -13.86 -3.73 -2.75
N PRO A 75 -13.84 -3.88 -4.09
CA PRO A 75 -14.22 -2.82 -5.02
C PRO A 75 -15.74 -2.66 -5.20
N ILE A 76 -16.55 -3.59 -4.68
CA ILE A 76 -18.00 -3.64 -4.85
C ILE A 76 -18.70 -2.96 -3.66
N ASP A 77 -19.34 -1.82 -3.92
CA ASP A 77 -20.12 -1.07 -2.92
C ASP A 77 -21.55 -1.62 -2.81
N LYS A 78 -22.23 -1.78 -3.95
CA LYS A 78 -23.59 -2.31 -4.02
C LYS A 78 -23.86 -3.01 -5.34
N LEU A 79 -24.50 -4.17 -5.29
CA LEU A 79 -25.11 -4.82 -6.44
C LEU A 79 -26.62 -4.59 -6.40
N ILE A 80 -27.16 -4.07 -7.51
CA ILE A 80 -28.59 -3.85 -7.71
C ILE A 80 -29.00 -4.70 -8.90
N ASP A 81 -30.00 -5.55 -8.73
CA ASP A 81 -30.53 -6.35 -9.83
C ASP A 81 -31.36 -5.50 -10.80
N ARG A 82 -31.82 -6.11 -11.90
CA ARG A 82 -32.66 -5.43 -12.91
C ARG A 82 -34.03 -4.99 -12.37
N ASN A 83 -34.46 -5.54 -11.24
CA ASN A 83 -35.75 -5.30 -10.60
C ASN A 83 -35.63 -4.25 -9.47
N GLY A 84 -34.44 -3.70 -9.23
CA GLY A 84 -34.17 -2.72 -8.17
C GLY A 84 -33.85 -3.32 -6.80
N ASN A 85 -33.76 -4.64 -6.65
CA ASN A 85 -33.43 -5.28 -5.38
C ASN A 85 -31.92 -5.29 -5.15
N GLN A 86 -31.54 -5.10 -3.88
CA GLN A 86 -30.14 -5.18 -3.46
C GLN A 86 -29.74 -6.64 -3.29
N VAL A 87 -28.70 -7.06 -4.02
CA VAL A 87 -28.11 -8.39 -3.87
C VAL A 87 -27.01 -8.30 -2.80
N SER A 88 -27.10 -9.16 -1.78
CA SER A 88 -26.06 -9.26 -0.75
C SER A 88 -24.78 -9.82 -1.34
N VAL A 89 -23.68 -9.12 -1.15
CA VAL A 89 -22.33 -9.60 -1.46
C VAL A 89 -21.69 -10.04 -0.16
N THR A 90 -21.24 -11.29 -0.09
CA THR A 90 -20.46 -11.77 1.05
C THR A 90 -19.09 -11.11 1.01
N THR A 91 -18.82 -10.22 1.95
CA THR A 91 -17.50 -9.64 2.16
C THR A 91 -16.80 -10.38 3.27
N GLU A 92 -15.53 -10.69 3.09
CA GLU A 92 -14.71 -11.23 4.17
C GLU A 92 -14.59 -10.24 5.34
N THR A 93 -14.45 -10.77 6.55
CA THR A 93 -14.42 -9.99 7.79
C THR A 93 -13.06 -9.33 8.00
N CYS A 94 -13.08 -8.13 8.59
CA CYS A 94 -11.85 -7.46 9.01
C CYS A 94 -11.22 -8.15 10.24
N GLU A 95 -9.90 -8.02 10.38
CA GLU A 95 -9.09 -8.63 11.43
C GLU A 95 -8.20 -7.58 12.11
N GLN A 96 -8.10 -7.60 13.44
CA GLN A 96 -7.09 -6.81 14.15
C GLN A 96 -5.72 -7.50 14.03
N VAL A 97 -4.86 -7.01 13.14
CA VAL A 97 -3.58 -7.65 12.82
C VAL A 97 -2.40 -7.11 13.62
N VAL A 98 -2.49 -5.86 14.09
CA VAL A 98 -1.52 -5.24 14.99
C VAL A 98 -2.24 -4.44 16.07
N PRO A 99 -1.69 -4.29 17.28
CA PRO A 99 -2.32 -3.45 18.31
C PRO A 99 -2.48 -2.00 17.85
N GLU A 100 -3.57 -1.35 18.25
CA GLU A 100 -3.85 0.04 17.90
C GLU A 100 -2.72 0.99 18.29
N GLY A 101 -2.17 0.84 19.51
CA GLY A 101 -1.03 1.64 19.96
C GLY A 101 0.18 1.52 19.04
N LEU A 102 0.48 0.31 18.53
CA LEU A 102 1.57 0.08 17.60
C LEU A 102 1.32 0.78 16.26
N ALA A 103 0.10 0.64 15.71
CA ALA A 103 -0.28 1.28 14.46
C ALA A 103 -0.22 2.81 14.58
N ASN A 104 -0.73 3.37 15.67
CA ASN A 104 -0.75 4.81 15.92
C ASN A 104 0.66 5.37 16.13
N THR A 105 1.53 4.68 16.87
CA THR A 105 2.93 5.10 17.04
C THR A 105 3.67 5.09 15.70
N LEU A 106 3.46 4.06 14.87
CA LEU A 106 4.06 3.99 13.54
C LEU A 106 3.53 5.09 12.61
N ALA A 107 2.22 5.33 12.60
CA ALA A 107 1.61 6.42 11.84
C ALA A 107 2.15 7.79 12.27
N ASN A 108 2.32 8.01 13.58
CA ASN A 108 2.93 9.23 14.10
C ASN A 108 4.38 9.39 13.65
N ALA A 109 5.19 8.33 13.68
CA ALA A 109 6.55 8.38 13.17
C ALA A 109 6.60 8.72 11.67
N MET A 110 5.73 8.08 10.88
CA MET A 110 5.59 8.33 9.44
C MET A 110 5.11 9.75 9.11
N SER A 111 4.43 10.43 10.03
CA SER A 111 3.99 11.82 9.80
C SER A 111 5.15 12.80 9.62
N LYS A 112 6.33 12.45 10.14
CA LYS A 112 7.53 13.28 10.03
C LYS A 112 8.14 13.27 8.63
N ASP A 113 7.72 12.36 7.75
CA ASP A 113 8.25 12.31 6.38
C ASP A 113 7.77 13.49 5.52
N ALA A 114 6.60 14.05 5.81
CA ALA A 114 5.99 15.15 5.05
C ALA A 114 6.32 16.56 5.59
N VAL A 115 7.11 16.68 6.66
CA VAL A 115 7.38 17.96 7.34
C VAL A 115 8.86 18.13 7.67
N GLY A 116 9.31 19.37 7.87
CA GLY A 116 10.69 19.67 8.28
C GLY A 116 11.72 19.13 7.29
N SER A 117 12.65 18.30 7.77
CA SER A 117 13.66 17.61 6.97
C SER A 117 13.22 16.22 6.46
N GLY A 118 11.93 15.90 6.54
CA GLY A 118 11.36 14.66 6.01
C GLY A 118 11.54 14.54 4.49
N THR A 119 11.61 13.31 3.99
CA THR A 119 11.94 13.07 2.58
C THR A 119 10.84 13.53 1.60
N ALA A 120 9.58 13.57 2.05
CA ALA A 120 8.45 14.09 1.30
C ALA A 120 8.19 15.58 1.55
N ALA A 121 8.90 16.24 2.49
CA ALA A 121 8.62 17.61 2.91
C ALA A 121 8.69 18.63 1.77
N GLY A 122 9.70 18.53 0.90
CA GLY A 122 9.81 19.40 -0.28
C GLY A 122 8.66 19.22 -1.27
N SER A 123 8.22 17.97 -1.48
CA SER A 123 7.07 17.66 -2.36
C SER A 123 5.75 18.13 -1.75
N ALA A 124 5.56 17.95 -0.45
CA ALA A 124 4.39 18.43 0.29
C ALA A 124 4.29 19.96 0.25
N GLY A 125 5.42 20.66 0.50
CA GLY A 125 5.50 22.12 0.43
C GLY A 125 5.20 22.66 -0.97
N ALA A 126 5.78 22.07 -2.02
CA ALA A 126 5.52 22.45 -3.41
C ALA A 126 4.05 22.23 -3.83
N ALA A 127 3.39 21.22 -3.25
CA ALA A 127 1.96 20.98 -3.46
C ALA A 127 1.05 21.86 -2.60
N GLY A 128 1.60 22.71 -1.72
CA GLY A 128 0.83 23.51 -0.77
C GLY A 128 0.07 22.68 0.26
N TRP A 129 0.55 21.48 0.58
CA TRP A 129 -0.12 20.55 1.50
C TRP A 129 0.15 20.93 2.97
N ASP A 130 -0.90 21.24 3.72
CA ASP A 130 -0.85 21.67 5.13
C ASP A 130 -1.57 20.71 6.10
N LEU A 131 -2.28 19.70 5.58
CA LEU A 131 -3.04 18.77 6.39
C LEU A 131 -2.16 17.71 7.04
N PRO A 132 -2.45 17.27 8.28
CA PRO A 132 -1.77 16.15 8.90
C PRO A 132 -1.87 14.91 8.02
N MET A 133 -0.71 14.35 7.67
CA MET A 133 -0.60 13.13 6.89
C MET A 133 0.52 12.26 7.43
N SER A 134 0.36 10.95 7.31
CA SER A 134 1.39 9.95 7.59
C SER A 134 1.80 9.34 6.27
N GLY A 135 3.11 9.26 5.98
CA GLY A 135 3.55 8.69 4.72
C GLY A 135 4.99 8.27 4.74
N LYS A 136 5.40 7.60 3.66
CA LYS A 136 6.78 7.23 3.42
C LYS A 136 7.09 7.26 1.92
N THR A 137 8.23 7.84 1.58
CA THR A 137 8.86 7.69 0.26
C THR A 137 9.63 6.37 0.14
N GLY A 138 9.61 5.79 -1.06
CA GLY A 138 10.47 4.70 -1.48
C GLY A 138 11.14 5.05 -2.82
N THR A 139 12.42 4.76 -2.95
CA THR A 139 13.18 4.98 -4.19
C THR A 139 14.04 3.76 -4.43
N THR A 140 13.96 3.18 -5.63
CA THR A 140 14.86 2.09 -6.00
C THR A 140 16.21 2.64 -6.45
N GLU A 141 17.21 1.76 -6.47
CA GLU A 141 18.53 2.06 -7.03
C GLU A 141 18.46 2.71 -8.42
N ALA A 142 19.40 3.63 -8.67
CA ALA A 142 19.49 4.43 -9.90
C ALA A 142 18.19 5.18 -10.28
N HIS A 143 17.32 5.49 -9.31
CA HIS A 143 16.04 6.19 -9.51
C HIS A 143 15.10 5.53 -10.54
N ARG A 144 15.24 4.22 -10.76
CA ARG A 144 14.40 3.48 -11.73
C ARG A 144 12.91 3.50 -11.36
N SER A 145 12.60 3.60 -10.08
CA SER A 145 11.25 3.79 -9.57
C SER A 145 11.26 4.71 -8.35
N ALA A 146 10.24 5.57 -8.28
CA ALA A 146 9.93 6.41 -7.13
C ALA A 146 8.49 6.14 -6.69
N GLY A 147 8.32 5.84 -5.41
CA GLY A 147 7.05 5.54 -4.79
C GLY A 147 6.79 6.48 -3.62
N PHE A 148 5.54 6.88 -3.45
CA PHE A 148 5.07 7.49 -2.22
C PHE A 148 3.80 6.78 -1.77
N VAL A 149 3.77 6.37 -0.51
CA VAL A 149 2.56 5.89 0.16
C VAL A 149 2.23 6.85 1.29
N GLY A 150 1.01 7.37 1.29
CA GLY A 150 0.54 8.27 2.33
C GLY A 150 -0.91 8.02 2.67
N PHE A 151 -1.25 8.25 3.93
CA PHE A 151 -2.61 8.21 4.42
C PHE A 151 -2.88 9.35 5.39
N THR A 152 -4.13 9.80 5.40
CA THR A 152 -4.64 10.72 6.42
C THR A 152 -5.57 9.94 7.32
N ILE A 153 -5.37 10.04 8.64
CA ILE A 153 -6.35 9.56 9.61
C ILE A 153 -7.48 10.58 9.58
N ALA A 154 -8.62 10.22 8.99
CA ALA A 154 -9.79 11.06 9.04
C ALA A 154 -10.39 10.97 10.45
N THR A 155 -9.82 11.72 11.40
CA THR A 155 -10.63 12.21 12.52
C THR A 155 -11.80 12.92 11.87
N ARG A 156 -13.02 12.51 12.19
CA ARG A 156 -14.29 12.87 11.53
C ARG A 156 -14.52 14.40 11.47
N ARG A 157 -13.75 15.14 10.69
CA ARG A 157 -14.10 16.47 10.20
C ARG A 157 -14.70 16.26 8.82
N ARG A 158 -16.00 16.54 8.75
CA ARG A 158 -16.75 16.63 7.50
C ARG A 158 -16.22 17.85 6.72
N THR A 159 -15.02 17.76 6.17
CA THR A 159 -14.54 18.71 5.15
C THR A 159 -15.08 18.24 3.81
N THR A 160 -16.13 18.91 3.36
CA THR A 160 -16.53 18.92 1.96
C THR A 160 -15.39 19.53 1.14
N SER A 161 -14.46 18.69 0.69
CA SER A 161 -13.51 19.09 -0.34
C SER A 161 -14.26 19.08 -1.67
N THR A 162 -14.67 20.27 -2.09
CA THR A 162 -15.23 20.57 -3.41
C THR A 162 -14.10 20.56 -4.45
N THR A 163 -13.42 19.42 -4.63
CA THR A 163 -12.52 19.21 -5.75
C THR A 163 -12.98 18.01 -6.54
N THR A 164 -13.59 18.31 -7.67
CA THR A 164 -14.16 17.41 -8.68
C THR A 164 -13.08 16.56 -9.36
N ARG A 165 -12.49 15.59 -8.66
CA ARG A 165 -11.89 14.38 -9.27
C ARG A 165 -12.16 13.22 -8.32
N ARG A 166 -12.89 12.22 -8.79
CA ARG A 166 -13.31 11.02 -8.05
C ARG A 166 -12.12 10.27 -7.42
N ARG A 167 -11.64 10.72 -6.26
CA ARG A 167 -10.77 9.90 -5.39
C ARG A 167 -11.67 8.90 -4.69
N ARG A 168 -11.68 7.65 -5.17
CA ARG A 168 -12.39 6.55 -4.49
C ARG A 168 -11.72 6.37 -3.12
N ARG A 169 -12.50 6.49 -2.05
CA ARG A 169 -12.03 6.28 -0.68
C ARG A 169 -11.93 4.77 -0.45
N ILE A 170 -10.80 4.31 0.10
CA ILE A 170 -10.71 2.95 0.66
C ILE A 170 -11.23 3.07 2.09
N CYS A 171 -12.51 2.77 2.29
CA CYS A 171 -13.12 2.85 3.60
C CYS A 171 -13.17 1.46 4.23
N VAL A 172 -12.49 1.31 5.37
CA VAL A 172 -12.75 0.24 6.33
C VAL A 172 -14.01 0.61 7.11
N PRO A 173 -14.92 -0.32 7.46
CA PRO A 173 -16.22 -0.04 8.09
C PRO A 173 -16.20 0.85 9.34
N ALA A 174 -15.05 1.06 9.99
CA ALA A 174 -14.90 2.00 11.11
C ALA A 174 -14.04 3.26 10.80
N HIS A 175 -13.24 3.26 9.72
CA HIS A 175 -12.29 4.32 9.41
C HIS A 175 -12.18 4.53 7.89
N CYS A 176 -12.66 5.68 7.38
CA CYS A 176 -12.35 6.09 6.01
C CYS A 176 -10.95 6.73 6.00
N ALA A 177 -9.95 5.96 5.61
CA ALA A 177 -8.63 6.49 5.29
C ALA A 177 -8.55 6.86 3.80
N ILE A 178 -7.96 8.00 3.48
CA ILE A 178 -7.54 8.28 2.11
C ILE A 178 -6.11 7.76 2.00
N ALA A 179 -5.95 6.50 1.62
CA ALA A 179 -4.65 5.96 1.21
C ALA A 179 -4.39 6.36 -0.24
N ALA A 180 -3.27 7.02 -0.49
CA ALA A 180 -2.77 7.34 -1.82
C ALA A 180 -1.41 6.68 -2.01
N THR A 181 -1.32 5.80 -2.99
CA THR A 181 -0.06 5.25 -3.47
C THR A 181 0.22 5.83 -4.85
N VAL A 182 1.33 6.54 -5.00
CA VAL A 182 1.82 7.03 -6.28
C VAL A 182 3.11 6.30 -6.56
N THR A 183 3.11 5.41 -7.56
CA THR A 183 4.32 4.76 -8.05
C THR A 183 4.60 5.32 -9.44
N SER A 184 5.74 5.99 -9.60
CA SER A 184 6.29 6.41 -10.88
C SER A 184 7.48 5.52 -11.19
N THR A 185 7.34 4.64 -12.17
CA THR A 185 8.49 3.97 -12.77
C THR A 185 9.07 4.90 -13.83
N ALA A 186 10.35 5.25 -13.71
CA ALA A 186 11.03 5.95 -14.78
C ALA A 186 11.12 4.98 -15.97
N ALA A 187 10.25 5.16 -16.96
CA ALA A 187 10.32 4.41 -18.20
C ALA A 187 11.70 4.66 -18.82
N THR A 188 12.58 3.67 -18.76
CA THR A 188 13.81 3.70 -19.54
C THR A 188 13.37 3.66 -20.98
N SER A 189 13.61 4.74 -21.73
CA SER A 189 13.39 4.78 -23.16
C SER A 189 14.12 3.58 -23.78
N ARG A 190 13.36 2.68 -24.42
CA ARG A 190 13.92 1.65 -25.29
C ARG A 190 14.75 2.39 -26.38
N PRO A 191 16.06 2.16 -26.50
CA PRO A 191 16.76 2.60 -27.72
C PRO A 191 16.14 1.82 -28.89
N GLY A 192 15.74 2.55 -29.93
CA GLY A 192 15.09 2.01 -31.11
C GLY A 192 15.93 0.92 -31.78
N ARG A 193 15.26 -0.11 -32.27
CA ARG A 193 15.86 -1.11 -33.16
C ARG A 193 16.34 -0.39 -34.44
N GLY A 194 17.65 -0.20 -34.57
CA GLY A 194 18.27 0.04 -35.86
C GLY A 194 18.15 -1.22 -36.71
N SER A 195 17.59 -1.08 -37.92
CA SER A 195 17.60 -2.13 -38.94
C SER A 195 18.97 -2.15 -39.60
N PRO A 196 19.59 -3.32 -39.86
CA PRO A 196 20.85 -3.38 -40.59
C PRO A 196 20.62 -3.17 -42.11
N PRO A 197 21.64 -2.65 -42.83
CA PRO A 197 21.61 -2.47 -44.28
C PRO A 197 21.70 -3.80 -45.06
#